data_AF-A0A3Q1LJE0-F1
#
_entry.id   AF-A0A3Q1LJE0-F1
#
_cell.length_a   1.000
_cell.length_b   1.000
_cell.length_c   1.000
_cell.angle_alpha   90.00
_cell.angle_beta   90.00
_cell.angle_gamma   90.00
#
_symmetry.space_group_name_H-M   'P 1'
#
loop_
_entity.id
_entity.type
_entity.pdbx_description
1 polymer ?
#
loop_
_entity_poly.entity_id
_entity_poly.type
_entity_poly.pdbx_seq_one_letter_code
_entity_poly.pdbx_strand_id
1 'polypeptide(L)'
;MPLGLGRRKKAPPLVENEEAEPGRGGLGVGEPGPLGGGGAGGPQMGLPPPPPALRPRLVFHTQLAHGSPTGRIEGFTNVKELYGKIAEAFRLPAAEVMFCTLNTHKVDMDKLLGGQIGLEDFIFAHVKGQRKEVEVFKSEEALGLTITDNGAGYAFIKRIKEGSVIDHIQLISVGDMIEAINGQSLLGCRHYEVARLLKELPRGRTFTLKLTEPRKAFGEGLLPTPLPAATHHPTPAPACSTKGHQQVVPKAQLVVTVRKGVGQPHPFCGETGRGCWLSAQLRRRMEARRKLPPHPASRSH
;
A
#
# COMPACT_ATOMS: atom_id res chain seq x y z
N MET A 1 -43.05 -24.37 -37.17
CA MET A 1 -42.37 -23.16 -37.72
C MET A 1 -40.97 -23.09 -37.13
N PRO A 2 -39.91 -22.85 -37.93
CA PRO A 2 -38.52 -23.16 -37.58
C PRO A 2 -37.73 -22.00 -36.94
N LEU A 3 -36.52 -22.36 -36.53
CA LEU A 3 -35.45 -21.63 -35.85
C LEU A 3 -34.99 -20.33 -36.56
N GLY A 4 -34.59 -19.32 -35.79
CA GLY A 4 -34.01 -18.06 -36.28
C GLY A 4 -32.81 -17.59 -35.45
N LEU A 5 -31.68 -17.43 -36.15
CA LEU A 5 -30.32 -17.15 -35.70
C LEU A 5 -30.09 -15.72 -35.16
N GLY A 6 -29.05 -15.60 -34.32
CA GLY A 6 -28.70 -14.42 -33.54
C GLY A 6 -28.05 -13.25 -34.30
N ARG A 7 -27.74 -12.18 -33.53
CA ARG A 7 -26.77 -11.15 -33.91
C ARG A 7 -26.25 -10.38 -32.69
N ARG A 8 -24.93 -10.48 -32.48
CA ARG A 8 -24.10 -9.66 -31.59
C ARG A 8 -24.06 -8.21 -32.11
N LYS A 9 -24.18 -7.21 -31.22
CA LYS A 9 -23.87 -5.80 -31.52
C LYS A 9 -22.48 -5.44 -30.98
N LYS A 10 -21.68 -4.84 -31.85
CA LYS A 10 -20.25 -4.49 -31.73
C LYS A 10 -20.14 -3.01 -31.30
N ALA A 11 -19.14 -2.69 -30.48
CA ALA A 11 -18.83 -1.34 -30.01
C ALA A 11 -18.21 -0.45 -31.12
N PRO A 12 -18.36 0.90 -31.05
CA PRO A 12 -17.72 1.82 -31.97
C PRO A 12 -16.26 2.16 -31.55
N PRO A 13 -15.37 2.51 -32.50
CA PRO A 13 -13.95 2.73 -32.25
C PRO A 13 -13.60 4.19 -31.89
N LEU A 14 -12.42 4.30 -31.29
CA LEU A 14 -11.69 5.50 -30.86
C LEU A 14 -11.24 6.35 -32.05
N VAL A 15 -11.24 7.68 -31.85
CA VAL A 15 -10.64 8.68 -32.74
C VAL A 15 -9.35 9.20 -32.10
N GLU A 16 -8.23 8.91 -32.77
CA GLU A 16 -6.95 9.62 -32.65
C GLU A 16 -7.03 10.87 -33.55
N ASN A 17 -6.57 12.02 -33.04
CA ASN A 17 -6.35 13.22 -33.87
C ASN A 17 -4.88 13.62 -33.73
N GLU A 18 -4.14 13.32 -34.79
CA GLU A 18 -2.76 13.74 -35.03
C GLU A 18 -2.72 15.15 -35.66
N GLU A 19 -1.56 15.75 -35.53
CA GLU A 19 -1.17 17.12 -35.78
C GLU A 19 -1.23 17.51 -37.27
N ALA A 20 -1.58 18.76 -37.59
CA ALA A 20 -1.50 19.30 -38.95
C ALA A 20 -1.01 20.76 -38.97
N GLU A 21 0.26 20.93 -39.36
CA GLU A 21 0.77 22.11 -40.04
C GLU A 21 0.08 22.28 -41.41
N PRO A 22 0.03 23.50 -41.97
CA PRO A 22 0.33 23.60 -43.40
C PRO A 22 1.11 24.85 -43.81
N GLY A 23 2.11 24.61 -44.67
CA GLY A 23 2.75 25.62 -45.50
C GLY A 23 2.19 25.67 -46.93
N ARG A 24 2.12 26.91 -47.44
CA ARG A 24 2.22 27.39 -48.85
C ARG A 24 1.15 27.01 -49.90
N GLY A 25 0.52 28.07 -50.41
CA GLY A 25 0.65 28.47 -51.83
C GLY A 25 -0.63 28.48 -52.67
N GLY A 26 -1.13 29.67 -53.02
CA GLY A 26 -2.18 29.85 -54.05
C GLY A 26 -2.52 31.33 -54.28
N LEU A 27 -2.24 31.82 -55.49
CA LEU A 27 -2.32 33.21 -55.96
C LEU A 27 -3.76 33.61 -56.38
N GLY A 28 -4.14 34.88 -56.18
CA GLY A 28 -5.33 35.50 -56.76
C GLY A 28 -5.37 37.02 -56.52
N VAL A 29 -5.42 37.80 -57.61
CA VAL A 29 -5.16 39.24 -57.71
C VAL A 29 -6.47 40.05 -57.72
N GLY A 30 -6.49 41.24 -57.11
CA GLY A 30 -7.55 42.26 -57.25
C GLY A 30 -7.35 43.48 -56.35
N GLU A 31 -7.08 44.64 -56.95
CA GLU A 31 -6.61 45.92 -56.38
C GLU A 31 -7.79 46.91 -56.04
N PRO A 32 -7.62 48.21 -55.64
CA PRO A 32 -7.64 48.67 -54.24
C PRO A 32 -8.64 49.81 -53.86
N GLY A 33 -8.75 50.10 -52.55
CA GLY A 33 -9.08 51.41 -51.96
C GLY A 33 -10.08 51.39 -50.76
N PRO A 34 -10.10 52.40 -49.86
CA PRO A 34 -9.00 53.01 -49.11
C PRO A 34 -9.21 52.97 -47.56
N LEU A 35 -8.08 53.03 -46.83
CA LEU A 35 -7.84 53.61 -45.49
C LEU A 35 -8.89 53.42 -44.36
N GLY A 36 -8.54 52.59 -43.36
CA GLY A 36 -9.17 52.62 -42.04
C GLY A 36 -8.44 51.77 -40.99
N GLY A 37 -7.64 52.43 -40.12
CA GLY A 37 -7.39 52.01 -38.73
C GLY A 37 -6.54 50.76 -38.47
N GLY A 38 -5.25 50.96 -38.21
CA GLY A 38 -4.39 49.92 -37.63
C GLY A 38 -4.83 49.53 -36.21
N GLY A 39 -5.09 48.24 -36.02
CA GLY A 39 -5.28 47.60 -34.71
C GLY A 39 -4.62 46.24 -34.75
N ALA A 40 -3.37 46.17 -34.29
CA ALA A 40 -2.61 44.94 -34.17
C ALA A 40 -3.31 43.99 -33.18
N GLY A 41 -3.93 42.93 -33.70
CA GLY A 41 -4.40 41.79 -32.90
C GLY A 41 -3.20 40.96 -32.43
N GLY A 42 -2.57 41.38 -31.33
CA GLY A 42 -1.63 40.54 -30.61
C GLY A 42 -2.35 39.37 -29.93
N PRO A 43 -1.71 38.21 -29.74
CA PRO A 43 -2.29 37.09 -29.02
C PRO A 43 -2.62 37.54 -27.60
N GLN A 44 -3.87 37.34 -27.16
CA GLN A 44 -4.27 37.58 -25.78
C GLN A 44 -3.40 36.72 -24.85
N MET A 45 -2.37 37.32 -24.28
CA MET A 45 -1.73 36.81 -23.06
C MET A 45 -2.82 36.74 -22.00
N GLY A 46 -3.23 35.53 -21.63
CA GLY A 46 -4.05 35.32 -20.45
C GLY A 46 -3.40 36.02 -19.26
N LEU A 47 -4.21 36.71 -18.46
CA LEU A 47 -3.73 37.43 -17.29
C LEU A 47 -2.85 36.50 -16.43
N PRO A 48 -1.69 36.97 -15.93
CA PRO A 48 -0.84 36.17 -15.08
C PRO A 48 -1.63 35.72 -13.85
N PRO A 49 -1.39 34.50 -13.35
CA PRO A 49 -2.11 34.00 -12.18
C PRO A 49 -1.88 34.96 -11.00
N PRO A 50 -2.93 35.25 -10.20
CA PRO A 50 -2.83 36.22 -9.13
C PRO A 50 -1.69 35.85 -8.16
N PRO A 51 -1.03 36.88 -7.57
CA PRO A 51 0.01 36.69 -6.57
C PRO A 51 -0.43 35.70 -5.49
N PRO A 52 0.47 34.83 -4.97
CA PRO A 52 0.13 33.83 -3.95
C PRO A 52 -0.62 34.39 -2.73
N ALA A 53 -0.38 35.66 -2.39
CA ALA A 53 -1.03 36.38 -1.29
C ALA A 53 -2.54 36.63 -1.48
N LEU A 54 -3.05 36.57 -2.71
CA LEU A 54 -4.46 36.80 -3.04
C LEU A 54 -5.24 35.51 -3.29
N ARG A 55 -4.59 34.35 -3.23
CA ARG A 55 -5.26 33.06 -3.48
C ARG A 55 -6.02 32.63 -2.22
N PRO A 56 -7.28 32.16 -2.33
CA PRO A 56 -8.01 31.59 -1.20
C PRO A 56 -7.20 30.44 -0.59
N ARG A 57 -7.01 30.46 0.74
CA ARG A 57 -6.34 29.37 1.45
C ARG A 57 -7.30 28.20 1.53
N LEU A 58 -6.95 27.11 0.85
CA LEU A 58 -7.71 25.87 0.92
C LEU A 58 -7.44 25.20 2.27
N VAL A 59 -8.42 25.30 3.16
CA VAL A 59 -8.38 24.70 4.50
C VAL A 59 -9.24 23.46 4.50
N PHE A 60 -8.67 22.34 4.92
CA PHE A 60 -9.37 21.07 5.06
C PHE A 60 -9.44 20.66 6.53
N HIS A 61 -10.49 19.91 6.85
CA HIS A 61 -10.67 19.31 8.17
C HIS A 61 -10.23 17.86 8.14
N THR A 62 -9.57 17.42 9.21
CA THR A 62 -9.07 16.05 9.30
C THR A 62 -9.24 15.45 10.69
N GLN A 63 -9.39 14.14 10.77
CA GLN A 63 -9.32 13.34 11.99
C GLN A 63 -8.50 12.08 11.75
N LEU A 64 -7.92 11.53 12.81
CA LEU A 64 -7.41 10.17 12.78
C LEU A 64 -8.60 9.20 12.78
N ALA A 65 -8.56 8.22 11.89
CA ALA A 65 -9.65 7.26 11.67
C ALA A 65 -10.00 6.43 12.92
N HIS A 66 -9.05 6.25 13.84
CA HIS A 66 -9.27 5.56 15.12
C HIS A 66 -9.84 6.46 16.23
N GLY A 67 -10.09 7.73 15.94
CA GLY A 67 -10.60 8.73 16.86
C GLY A 67 -9.53 9.76 17.26
N SER A 68 -9.80 11.02 16.96
CA SER A 68 -9.06 12.18 17.46
C SER A 68 -9.97 13.41 17.45
N PRO A 69 -9.58 14.51 18.14
CA PRO A 69 -10.15 15.82 17.84
C PRO A 69 -9.97 16.20 16.37
N THR A 70 -10.79 17.13 15.87
CA THR A 70 -10.67 17.65 14.50
C THR A 70 -9.44 18.55 14.38
N GLY A 71 -8.53 18.19 13.49
CA GLY A 71 -7.43 19.02 13.03
C GLY A 71 -7.82 19.87 11.82
N ARG A 72 -7.08 20.96 11.61
CA ARG A 72 -7.19 21.81 10.42
C ARG A 72 -5.85 21.80 9.70
N ILE A 73 -5.86 21.57 8.39
CA ILE A 73 -4.65 21.49 7.57
C ILE A 73 -4.81 22.35 6.32
N GLU A 74 -3.72 22.94 5.87
CA GLU A 74 -3.67 23.81 4.70
C GLU A 74 -2.25 23.82 4.11
N GLY A 75 -2.11 24.33 2.88
CA GLY A 75 -0.80 24.59 2.28
C GLY A 75 -0.02 23.35 1.84
N PHE A 76 -0.71 22.34 1.31
CA PHE A 76 -0.09 21.18 0.65
C PHE A 76 -0.40 21.19 -0.84
N THR A 77 0.56 20.75 -1.66
CA THR A 77 0.43 20.66 -3.12
C THR A 77 0.40 19.22 -3.63
N ASN A 78 0.83 18.28 -2.78
CA ASN A 78 0.92 16.87 -3.10
C ASN A 78 0.57 16.01 -1.88
N VAL A 79 0.34 14.72 -2.12
CA VAL A 79 -0.08 13.76 -1.09
C VAL A 79 0.98 13.57 0.01
N LYS A 80 2.26 13.70 -0.33
CA LYS A 80 3.35 13.59 0.66
C LYS A 80 3.33 14.76 1.64
N GLU A 81 3.13 15.99 1.15
CA GLU A 81 2.94 17.18 1.98
C GLU A 81 1.64 17.10 2.78
N LEU A 82 0.56 16.59 2.19
CA LEU A 82 -0.70 16.34 2.88
C LEU A 82 -0.50 15.46 4.12
N TYR A 83 0.17 14.31 3.96
CA TYR A 83 0.48 13.43 5.09
C TYR A 83 1.39 14.11 6.12
N GLY A 84 2.34 14.93 5.66
CA GLY A 84 3.16 15.77 6.54
C GLY A 84 2.32 16.73 7.39
N LYS A 85 1.35 17.42 6.77
CA LYS A 85 0.47 18.38 7.45
C LYS A 85 -0.50 17.72 8.42
N ILE A 86 -1.04 16.55 8.06
CA ILE A 86 -1.84 15.73 8.98
C ILE A 86 -1.00 15.30 10.18
N ALA A 87 0.20 14.79 9.93
CA ALA A 87 1.09 14.32 10.99
C ALA A 87 1.51 15.46 11.93
N GLU A 88 1.81 16.64 11.39
CA GLU A 88 2.06 17.87 12.15
C GLU A 88 0.86 18.25 13.04
N ALA A 89 -0.35 18.26 12.49
CA ALA A 89 -1.57 18.60 13.21
C ALA A 89 -1.85 17.67 14.41
N PHE A 90 -1.46 16.40 14.32
CA PHE A 90 -1.66 15.39 15.36
C PHE A 90 -0.39 15.06 16.17
N ARG A 91 0.73 15.76 15.93
CA ARG A 91 2.02 15.53 16.60
C ARG A 91 2.52 14.09 16.44
N LEU A 92 2.40 13.55 15.24
CA LEU A 92 2.88 12.21 14.86
C LEU A 92 3.99 12.32 13.82
N PRO A 93 4.88 11.31 13.69
CA PRO A 93 5.75 11.19 12.55
C PRO A 93 4.96 10.97 11.25
N ALA A 94 5.36 11.61 10.14
CA ALA A 94 4.68 11.43 8.85
C ALA A 94 4.65 9.97 8.37
N ALA A 95 5.65 9.16 8.77
CA ALA A 95 5.72 7.74 8.48
C ALA A 95 4.64 6.90 9.17
N GLU A 96 3.93 7.44 10.17
CA GLU A 96 2.80 6.76 10.82
C GLU A 96 1.51 6.83 10.00
N VAL A 97 1.37 7.81 9.11
CA VAL A 97 0.18 7.95 8.25
C VAL A 97 0.27 6.96 7.09
N MET A 98 -0.69 6.03 7.02
CA MET A 98 -0.73 4.98 6.01
C MET A 98 -1.42 5.47 4.74
N PHE A 99 -2.68 5.89 4.85
CA PHE A 99 -3.51 6.38 3.76
C PHE A 99 -4.65 7.25 4.32
N CYS A 100 -5.41 7.88 3.43
CA CYS A 100 -6.57 8.67 3.80
C CYS A 100 -7.84 8.20 3.09
N THR A 101 -8.96 8.26 3.78
CA THR A 101 -10.31 8.13 3.23
C THR A 101 -11.05 9.45 3.35
N LEU A 102 -11.94 9.72 2.42
CA LEU A 102 -12.75 10.94 2.40
C LEU A 102 -14.14 10.66 2.96
N ASN A 103 -14.59 11.48 3.89
CA ASN A 103 -15.93 11.47 4.49
C ASN A 103 -16.31 10.18 5.24
N THR A 104 -15.34 9.30 5.55
CA THR A 104 -15.55 8.09 6.35
C THR A 104 -14.29 7.72 7.14
N HIS A 105 -14.46 7.36 8.41
CA HIS A 105 -13.40 6.83 9.26
C HIS A 105 -13.17 5.32 9.04
N LYS A 106 -14.06 4.64 8.32
CA LYS A 106 -13.93 3.22 8.03
C LYS A 106 -12.89 3.00 6.94
N VAL A 107 -12.30 1.80 6.93
CA VAL A 107 -11.43 1.35 5.84
C VAL A 107 -12.30 1.03 4.62
N ASP A 108 -12.71 2.08 3.92
CA ASP A 108 -13.54 2.01 2.72
C ASP A 108 -12.70 2.41 1.50
N MET A 109 -12.45 1.42 0.63
CA MET A 109 -11.58 1.57 -0.53
C MET A 109 -12.22 2.31 -1.69
N ASP A 110 -13.54 2.50 -1.67
CA ASP A 110 -14.27 3.32 -2.66
C ASP A 110 -14.26 4.80 -2.27
N LYS A 111 -13.99 5.10 -1.00
CA LYS A 111 -13.73 6.44 -0.46
C LYS A 111 -12.25 6.73 -0.24
N LEU A 112 -11.36 5.92 -0.81
CA LEU A 112 -9.92 6.13 -0.75
C LEU A 112 -9.54 7.41 -1.49
N LEU A 113 -8.62 8.19 -0.92
CA LEU A 113 -8.09 9.39 -1.56
C LEU A 113 -7.44 9.04 -2.91
N GLY A 114 -8.04 9.51 -4.02
CA GLY A 114 -7.66 9.16 -5.39
C GLY A 114 -6.99 10.27 -6.21
N GLY A 115 -6.66 11.42 -5.60
CA GLY A 115 -6.00 12.56 -6.26
C GLY A 115 -6.84 13.82 -6.36
N GLN A 116 -8.15 13.73 -6.16
CA GLN A 116 -9.05 14.87 -6.00
C GLN A 116 -9.57 14.93 -4.57
N ILE A 117 -9.71 16.16 -4.05
CA ILE A 117 -10.28 16.46 -2.74
C ILE A 117 -11.25 17.62 -2.95
N GLY A 118 -12.53 17.39 -2.65
CA GLY A 118 -13.54 18.44 -2.65
C GLY A 118 -13.29 19.45 -1.55
N LEU A 119 -13.68 20.70 -1.76
CA LEU A 119 -13.44 21.80 -0.82
C LEU A 119 -14.05 21.57 0.57
N GLU A 120 -15.11 20.78 0.64
CA GLU A 120 -15.85 20.44 1.87
C GLU A 120 -15.56 19.02 2.36
N ASP A 121 -14.66 18.28 1.69
CA ASP A 121 -14.35 16.91 2.09
C ASP A 121 -13.65 16.87 3.45
N PHE A 122 -14.09 15.91 4.26
CA PHE A 122 -13.48 15.60 5.54
C PHE A 122 -12.47 14.47 5.38
N ILE A 123 -11.23 14.72 5.77
CA ILE A 123 -10.12 13.78 5.55
C ILE A 123 -9.91 12.90 6.78
N PHE A 124 -10.15 11.61 6.67
CA PHE A 124 -9.84 10.65 7.73
C PHE A 124 -8.50 9.97 7.45
N ALA A 125 -7.54 10.19 8.34
CA ALA A 125 -6.20 9.63 8.23
C ALA A 125 -6.10 8.30 8.98
N HIS A 126 -5.77 7.24 8.24
CA HIS A 126 -5.49 5.92 8.80
C HIS A 126 -4.02 5.83 9.15
N VAL A 127 -3.71 5.49 10.40
CA VAL A 127 -2.33 5.41 10.91
C VAL A 127 -1.96 3.98 11.25
N LYS A 128 -0.65 3.69 11.27
CA LYS A 128 -0.11 2.37 11.58
C LYS A 128 -0.59 1.87 12.93
N GLY A 129 -1.09 0.64 12.93
CA GLY A 129 -1.56 -0.08 14.10
C GLY A 129 -0.78 -1.35 14.31
N GLN A 130 -1.49 -2.46 14.42
CA GLN A 130 -0.90 -3.74 14.79
C GLN A 130 -0.07 -4.32 13.65
N ARG A 131 1.19 -4.67 13.96
CA ARG A 131 2.06 -5.44 13.06
C ARG A 131 1.74 -6.93 13.16
N LYS A 132 1.72 -7.60 12.01
CA LYS A 132 1.43 -9.03 11.86
C LYS A 132 2.48 -9.67 10.97
N GLU A 133 2.78 -10.94 11.21
CA GLU A 133 3.58 -11.76 10.32
C GLU A 133 2.77 -13.02 10.00
N VAL A 134 2.55 -13.28 8.72
CA VAL A 134 1.67 -14.34 8.24
C VAL A 134 2.42 -15.20 7.24
N GLU A 135 2.47 -16.50 7.51
CA GLU A 135 2.95 -17.50 6.55
C GLU A 135 1.80 -17.93 5.63
N VAL A 136 2.04 -17.86 4.32
CA VAL A 136 1.05 -18.17 3.28
C VAL A 136 1.61 -19.25 2.37
N PHE A 137 0.84 -20.32 2.14
CA PHE A 137 1.18 -21.34 1.14
C PHE A 137 0.61 -20.96 -0.23
N LYS A 138 1.49 -20.77 -1.23
CA LYS A 138 1.06 -20.41 -2.59
C LYS A 138 0.60 -21.65 -3.38
N SER A 139 -0.64 -22.08 -3.18
CA SER A 139 -1.27 -23.20 -3.91
C SER A 139 -1.60 -22.84 -5.36
N GLU A 140 -2.07 -21.63 -5.59
CA GLU A 140 -2.50 -21.12 -6.90
C GLU A 140 -1.53 -20.09 -7.49
N GLU A 141 -1.64 -19.84 -8.79
CA GLU A 141 -0.85 -18.78 -9.45
C GLU A 141 -1.27 -17.39 -8.98
N ALA A 142 -2.58 -17.16 -8.88
CA ALA A 142 -3.17 -15.92 -8.40
C ALA A 142 -3.53 -16.05 -6.91
N LEU A 143 -3.03 -15.13 -6.08
CA LEU A 143 -3.37 -15.09 -4.65
C LEU A 143 -4.76 -14.48 -4.38
N GLY A 144 -5.37 -13.82 -5.38
CA GLY A 144 -6.65 -13.12 -5.22
C GLY A 144 -6.54 -11.74 -4.57
N LEU A 145 -5.38 -11.09 -4.65
CA LEU A 145 -5.14 -9.76 -4.10
C LEU A 145 -5.17 -8.67 -5.18
N THR A 146 -5.76 -7.53 -4.85
CA THR A 146 -5.56 -6.26 -5.57
C THR A 146 -4.77 -5.31 -4.67
N ILE A 147 -3.59 -4.89 -5.14
CA ILE A 147 -2.70 -3.99 -4.39
C ILE A 147 -2.83 -2.57 -4.93
N THR A 148 -2.84 -1.60 -4.02
CA THR A 148 -2.75 -0.17 -4.35
C THR A 148 -1.68 0.47 -3.46
N ASP A 149 -1.38 1.75 -3.68
CA ASP A 149 -0.47 2.48 -2.82
C ASP A 149 -0.99 3.89 -2.51
N ASN A 150 -0.38 4.50 -1.50
CA ASN A 150 -0.77 5.81 -0.98
C ASN A 150 -0.08 6.98 -1.72
N GLY A 151 0.58 6.72 -2.86
CA GLY A 151 1.37 7.73 -3.55
C GLY A 151 2.70 8.10 -2.89
N ALA A 152 2.98 7.62 -1.67
CA ALA A 152 4.11 8.01 -0.83
C ALA A 152 4.98 6.82 -0.36
N GLY A 153 4.89 5.68 -1.05
CA GLY A 153 5.76 4.53 -0.85
C GLY A 153 5.21 3.45 0.08
N TYR A 154 3.92 3.49 0.43
CA TYR A 154 3.25 2.40 1.14
C TYR A 154 2.22 1.71 0.26
N ALA A 155 2.49 0.45 -0.06
CA ALA A 155 1.56 -0.43 -0.73
C ALA A 155 0.68 -1.16 0.29
N PHE A 156 -0.61 -1.28 0.00
CA PHE A 156 -1.58 -1.95 0.87
C PHE A 156 -2.65 -2.69 0.06
N ILE A 157 -3.36 -3.59 0.73
CA ILE A 157 -4.38 -4.43 0.13
C ILE A 157 -5.65 -3.60 -0.10
N LYS A 158 -6.02 -3.41 -1.36
CA LYS A 158 -7.26 -2.72 -1.74
C LYS A 158 -8.46 -3.66 -1.79
N ARG A 159 -8.27 -4.88 -2.32
CA ARG A 159 -9.34 -5.87 -2.46
C ARG A 159 -8.80 -7.27 -2.26
N ILE A 160 -9.61 -8.12 -1.64
CA ILE A 160 -9.41 -9.57 -1.52
C ILE A 160 -10.55 -10.22 -2.29
N LYS A 161 -10.22 -11.13 -3.22
CA LYS A 161 -11.19 -11.88 -4.00
C LYS A 161 -11.77 -13.00 -3.15
N GLU A 162 -13.10 -13.08 -3.08
CA GLU A 162 -13.80 -14.18 -2.41
C GLU A 162 -13.39 -15.56 -2.97
N GLY A 163 -13.21 -16.53 -2.07
CA GLY A 163 -12.77 -17.89 -2.41
C GLY A 163 -11.32 -17.99 -2.89
N SER A 164 -10.50 -16.95 -2.68
CA SER A 164 -9.07 -17.00 -2.99
C SER A 164 -8.23 -17.58 -1.84
N VAL A 165 -6.97 -17.90 -2.14
CA VAL A 165 -6.00 -18.37 -1.13
C VAL A 165 -5.91 -17.42 0.07
N ILE A 166 -5.96 -16.11 -0.18
CA ILE A 166 -5.85 -15.10 0.88
C ILE A 166 -7.18 -14.90 1.63
N ASP A 167 -8.31 -15.06 0.95
CA ASP A 167 -9.64 -14.97 1.57
C ASP A 167 -9.85 -16.03 2.68
N HIS A 168 -9.24 -17.20 2.52
CA HIS A 168 -9.23 -18.24 3.54
C HIS A 168 -8.35 -17.94 4.76
N ILE A 169 -7.53 -16.88 4.72
CA ILE A 169 -6.62 -16.49 5.79
C ILE A 169 -7.16 -15.25 6.50
N GLN A 170 -7.91 -15.47 7.58
CA GLN A 170 -8.59 -14.41 8.34
C GLN A 170 -7.65 -13.37 9.00
N LEU A 171 -6.34 -13.64 9.05
CA LEU A 171 -5.36 -12.70 9.60
C LEU A 171 -5.07 -11.52 8.67
N ILE A 172 -5.32 -11.69 7.36
CA ILE A 172 -5.06 -10.70 6.32
C ILE A 172 -6.37 -9.96 6.02
N SER A 173 -6.34 -8.64 6.04
CA SER A 173 -7.52 -7.81 5.84
C SER A 173 -7.29 -6.73 4.79
N VAL A 174 -8.38 -6.23 4.22
CA VAL A 174 -8.35 -5.03 3.37
C VAL A 174 -7.84 -3.84 4.19
N GLY A 175 -6.95 -3.04 3.61
CA GLY A 175 -6.26 -1.94 4.28
C GLY A 175 -4.91 -2.30 4.89
N ASP A 176 -4.56 -3.59 5.01
CA ASP A 176 -3.25 -4.00 5.53
C ASP A 176 -2.13 -3.53 4.60
N MET A 177 -1.16 -2.81 5.18
CA MET A 177 0.07 -2.40 4.49
C MET A 177 1.05 -3.57 4.42
N ILE A 178 1.66 -3.77 3.25
CA ILE A 178 2.68 -4.79 3.04
C ILE A 178 4.05 -4.18 3.28
N GLU A 179 4.66 -4.49 4.43
CA GLU A 179 6.00 -4.01 4.78
C GLU A 179 7.11 -4.85 4.16
N ALA A 180 6.92 -6.18 4.08
CA ALA A 180 7.93 -7.08 3.51
C ALA A 180 7.33 -8.40 3.00
N ILE A 181 8.02 -9.00 2.01
CA ILE A 181 7.78 -10.38 1.53
C ILE A 181 9.07 -11.18 1.73
N ASN A 182 9.04 -12.32 2.43
CA ASN A 182 10.22 -13.16 2.71
C ASN A 182 11.39 -12.39 3.32
N GLY A 183 11.11 -11.39 4.18
CA GLY A 183 12.11 -10.53 4.79
C GLY A 183 12.65 -9.40 3.89
N GLN A 184 12.30 -9.37 2.60
CA GLN A 184 12.63 -8.24 1.72
C GLN A 184 11.68 -7.08 1.97
N SER A 185 12.21 -5.96 2.45
CA SER A 185 11.45 -4.72 2.68
C SER A 185 10.88 -4.17 1.37
N LEU A 186 9.63 -3.73 1.44
CA LEU A 186 8.88 -3.12 0.33
C LEU A 186 8.47 -1.67 0.62
N LEU A 187 8.97 -1.09 1.72
CA LEU A 187 8.77 0.33 2.01
C LEU A 187 9.46 1.17 0.93
N GLY A 188 8.70 2.05 0.30
CA GLY A 188 9.14 2.86 -0.84
C GLY A 188 8.79 2.26 -2.21
N CYS A 189 8.43 0.97 -2.27
CA CYS A 189 8.01 0.34 -3.52
C CYS A 189 6.62 0.82 -3.94
N ARG A 190 6.39 0.88 -5.25
CA ARG A 190 5.07 1.16 -5.82
C ARG A 190 4.22 -0.11 -5.88
N HIS A 191 2.90 0.06 -5.92
CA HIS A 191 1.95 -1.06 -5.92
C HIS A 191 2.22 -2.10 -7.03
N TYR A 192 2.70 -1.67 -8.21
CA TYR A 192 2.99 -2.56 -9.33
C TYR A 192 4.21 -3.48 -9.07
N GLU A 193 5.21 -2.99 -8.34
CA GLU A 193 6.39 -3.79 -7.98
C GLU A 193 6.02 -4.87 -6.97
N VAL A 194 5.23 -4.49 -5.96
CA VAL A 194 4.71 -5.43 -4.95
C VAL A 194 3.82 -6.49 -5.60
N ALA A 195 2.92 -6.10 -6.50
CA ALA A 195 2.09 -7.03 -7.25
C ALA A 195 2.91 -7.98 -8.12
N ARG A 196 3.97 -7.48 -8.76
CA ARG A 196 4.89 -8.32 -9.56
C ARG A 196 5.60 -9.35 -8.69
N LEU A 197 6.16 -8.94 -7.56
CA LEU A 197 6.85 -9.86 -6.63
C LEU A 197 5.91 -10.96 -6.13
N LEU A 198 4.68 -10.61 -5.75
CA LEU A 198 3.67 -11.60 -5.34
C LEU A 198 3.34 -12.59 -6.45
N LYS A 199 3.29 -12.14 -7.70
CA LYS A 199 3.07 -12.99 -8.87
C LYS A 199 4.25 -13.92 -9.14
N GLU A 200 5.49 -13.42 -9.02
CA GLU A 200 6.74 -14.16 -9.27
C GLU A 200 7.09 -15.18 -8.19
N LEU A 201 6.44 -15.14 -7.02
CA LEU A 201 6.66 -16.14 -5.97
C LEU A 201 6.42 -17.57 -6.51
N PRO A 202 7.30 -18.54 -6.18
CA PRO A 202 7.17 -19.91 -6.65
C PRO A 202 5.91 -20.57 -6.12
N ARG A 203 5.14 -21.20 -7.01
CA ARG A 203 3.98 -22.03 -6.64
C ARG A 203 4.46 -23.26 -5.86
N GLY A 204 3.65 -23.71 -4.91
CA GLY A 204 3.94 -24.86 -4.05
C GLY A 204 4.94 -24.58 -2.93
N ARG A 205 5.28 -23.31 -2.66
CA ARG A 205 6.12 -22.90 -1.52
C ARG A 205 5.35 -21.98 -0.58
N THR A 206 5.75 -22.00 0.68
CA THR A 206 5.34 -20.99 1.65
C THR A 206 6.17 -19.71 1.47
N PHE A 207 5.55 -18.57 1.75
CA PHE A 207 6.21 -17.28 1.85
C PHE A 207 5.68 -16.53 3.06
N THR A 208 6.49 -15.61 3.61
CA THR A 208 6.09 -14.78 4.75
C THR A 208 5.69 -13.39 4.28
N LEU A 209 4.58 -12.89 4.82
CA LEU A 209 4.12 -11.52 4.70
C LEU A 209 4.27 -10.81 6.03
N LYS A 210 4.99 -9.69 6.03
CA LYS A 210 4.98 -8.75 7.15
C LYS A 210 4.00 -7.63 6.84
N LEU A 211 2.94 -7.55 7.63
CA LEU A 211 1.82 -6.65 7.43
C LEU A 211 1.66 -5.68 8.60
N THR A 212 1.12 -4.50 8.32
CA THR A 212 0.70 -3.54 9.35
C THR A 212 -0.74 -3.14 9.11
N GLU A 213 -1.61 -3.45 10.06
CA GLU A 213 -3.03 -3.10 10.02
C GLU A 213 -3.23 -1.62 10.40
N PRO A 214 -4.15 -0.87 9.76
CA PRO A 214 -4.52 0.46 10.22
C PRO A 214 -5.17 0.41 11.61
N ARG A 215 -4.86 1.38 12.48
CA ARG A 215 -5.53 1.48 13.78
C ARG A 215 -7.03 1.64 13.56
N LYS A 216 -7.81 0.74 14.17
CA LYS A 216 -9.26 0.82 14.25
C LYS A 216 -9.68 1.60 15.49
N ALA A 217 -10.83 2.27 15.42
CA ALA A 217 -11.43 2.87 16.60
C ALA A 217 -11.78 1.79 17.63
N PHE A 218 -11.69 2.11 18.91
CA PHE A 218 -12.07 1.22 20.01
C PHE A 218 -13.60 1.01 20.01
N GLY A 219 -14.10 0.18 19.10
CA GLY A 219 -15.53 -0.12 18.98
C GLY A 219 -15.84 -1.50 18.39
N GLU A 220 -14.82 -2.24 17.91
CA GLU A 220 -15.06 -3.46 17.12
C GLU A 220 -14.23 -4.68 17.56
N GLY A 221 -13.72 -4.74 18.80
CA GLY A 221 -12.96 -5.94 19.19
C GLY A 221 -12.51 -6.19 20.62
N LEU A 222 -12.86 -5.37 21.62
CA LEU A 222 -12.45 -5.66 23.01
C LEU A 222 -13.56 -5.28 23.99
N LEU A 223 -14.57 -6.14 24.09
CA LEU A 223 -15.16 -6.39 25.41
C LEU A 223 -14.23 -7.40 26.09
N PRO A 224 -13.59 -7.07 27.23
CA PRO A 224 -13.04 -8.10 28.08
C PRO A 224 -14.23 -8.97 28.50
N THR A 225 -14.22 -10.25 28.16
CA THR A 225 -15.16 -11.19 28.78
C THR A 225 -15.01 -11.05 30.30
N PRO A 226 -16.09 -10.80 31.06
CA PRO A 226 -15.98 -10.84 32.50
C PRO A 226 -15.52 -12.25 32.90
N LEU A 227 -14.40 -12.31 33.61
CA LEU A 227 -13.90 -13.54 34.24
C LEU A 227 -15.05 -14.17 35.04
N PRO A 228 -15.33 -15.47 34.88
CA PRO A 228 -16.33 -16.12 35.72
C PRO A 228 -15.85 -16.07 37.16
N ALA A 229 -16.64 -15.44 38.02
CA ALA A 229 -16.42 -15.48 39.45
C ALA A 229 -16.38 -16.94 39.91
N ALA A 230 -15.31 -17.29 40.63
CA ALA A 230 -15.06 -18.63 41.15
C ALA A 230 -16.29 -19.15 41.91
N THR A 231 -16.94 -20.17 41.35
CA THR A 231 -17.97 -20.93 42.06
C THR A 231 -17.28 -22.10 42.75
N HIS A 232 -17.49 -22.14 44.06
CA HIS A 232 -17.07 -23.12 45.05
C HIS A 232 -17.41 -24.56 44.63
N HIS A 233 -16.42 -25.45 44.79
CA HIS A 233 -16.55 -26.90 44.70
C HIS A 233 -17.56 -27.45 45.72
N PRO A 234 -18.17 -28.62 45.44
CA PRO A 234 -17.66 -29.82 46.11
C PRO A 234 -17.48 -31.03 45.17
N THR A 235 -16.53 -31.88 45.54
CA THR A 235 -16.07 -33.13 44.89
C THR A 235 -16.76 -34.36 45.56
N PRO A 236 -16.52 -35.64 45.15
CA PRO A 236 -17.13 -36.41 44.05
C PRO A 236 -17.81 -37.74 44.51
N ALA A 237 -18.41 -38.50 43.58
CA ALA A 237 -18.45 -39.98 43.63
C ALA A 237 -18.67 -40.63 42.24
N PRO A 238 -18.26 -41.90 41.99
CA PRO A 238 -17.97 -42.44 40.65
C PRO A 238 -18.89 -43.60 40.17
N ALA A 239 -18.98 -43.81 38.85
CA ALA A 239 -19.26 -45.10 38.16
C ALA A 239 -19.03 -44.90 36.65
N CYS A 240 -18.04 -45.52 36.00
CA CYS A 240 -17.95 -46.91 35.50
C CYS A 240 -18.71 -47.20 34.16
N SER A 241 -17.88 -47.54 33.15
CA SER A 241 -18.09 -48.55 32.08
C SER A 241 -18.49 -48.16 30.62
N THR A 242 -17.53 -48.50 29.74
CA THR A 242 -17.62 -49.22 28.44
C THR A 242 -17.97 -48.54 27.10
N LYS A 243 -16.94 -48.60 26.23
CA LYS A 243 -16.87 -49.00 24.80
C LYS A 243 -17.51 -48.10 23.71
N GLY A 244 -16.67 -47.78 22.71
CA GLY A 244 -17.11 -47.36 21.38
C GLY A 244 -15.94 -46.90 20.50
N HIS A 245 -15.40 -47.80 19.68
CA HIS A 245 -14.48 -47.50 18.59
C HIS A 245 -15.20 -46.68 17.51
N GLN A 246 -14.66 -45.55 17.08
CA GLN A 246 -14.78 -45.09 15.70
C GLN A 246 -13.58 -44.21 15.35
N GLN A 247 -12.74 -44.73 14.46
CA GLN A 247 -11.64 -44.04 13.81
C GLN A 247 -12.21 -42.96 12.88
N VAL A 248 -11.90 -41.69 13.17
CA VAL A 248 -12.12 -40.57 12.25
C VAL A 248 -10.76 -40.02 11.86
N VAL A 249 -10.46 -40.11 10.58
CA VAL A 249 -9.26 -39.57 9.93
C VAL A 249 -9.24 -38.04 10.09
N PRO A 250 -8.18 -37.42 10.63
CA PRO A 250 -8.14 -35.96 10.67
C PRO A 250 -7.85 -35.41 9.28
N LYS A 251 -8.80 -34.60 8.80
CA LYS A 251 -8.67 -33.70 7.65
C LYS A 251 -7.52 -32.73 7.94
N ALA A 252 -6.62 -32.56 6.98
CA ALA A 252 -5.44 -31.70 7.09
C ALA A 252 -5.80 -30.33 7.68
N GLN A 253 -5.28 -30.06 8.88
CA GLN A 253 -5.47 -28.80 9.58
C GLN A 253 -4.34 -27.86 9.18
N LEU A 254 -4.69 -26.71 8.61
CA LEU A 254 -3.77 -25.61 8.37
C LEU A 254 -3.25 -25.11 9.72
N VAL A 255 -1.97 -25.36 10.01
CA VAL A 255 -1.31 -24.85 11.22
C VAL A 255 -0.88 -23.41 10.95
N VAL A 256 -1.70 -22.45 11.37
CA VAL A 256 -1.34 -21.03 11.39
C VAL A 256 -0.49 -20.78 12.64
N THR A 257 0.83 -20.64 12.47
CA THR A 257 1.71 -20.30 13.59
C THR A 257 1.75 -18.78 13.76
N VAL A 258 0.95 -18.25 14.70
CA VAL A 258 1.06 -16.85 15.12
C VAL A 258 2.28 -16.72 16.03
N ARG A 259 3.40 -16.21 15.50
CA ARG A 259 4.53 -15.80 16.35
C ARG A 259 4.24 -14.41 16.91
N LYS A 260 3.98 -14.31 18.21
CA LYS A 260 4.06 -13.03 18.93
C LYS A 260 5.51 -12.55 18.90
N GLY A 261 5.80 -11.60 18.02
CA GLY A 261 7.08 -10.90 18.03
C GLY A 261 7.18 -10.05 19.30
N VAL A 262 7.95 -10.51 20.28
CA VAL A 262 8.40 -9.69 21.40
C VAL A 262 9.42 -8.69 20.83
N GLY A 263 9.02 -7.44 20.69
CA GLY A 263 9.91 -6.36 20.29
C GLY A 263 10.95 -6.12 21.39
N GLN A 264 12.22 -6.36 21.09
CA GLN A 264 13.32 -5.79 21.86
C GLN A 264 13.51 -4.31 21.44
N PRO A 265 13.78 -3.40 22.40
CA PRO A 265 14.05 -2.01 22.08
C PRO A 265 15.47 -1.87 21.49
N HIS A 266 15.58 -1.25 20.32
CA HIS A 266 16.87 -0.78 19.83
C HIS A 266 17.27 0.51 20.55
N PRO A 267 18.53 0.67 20.97
CA PRO A 267 18.98 1.89 21.61
C PRO A 267 19.12 3.02 20.57
N PHE A 268 18.67 4.18 21.02
CA PHE A 268 18.98 5.51 20.50
C PHE A 268 20.49 5.63 20.20
N CYS A 269 20.85 6.04 18.98
CA CYS A 269 22.18 6.58 18.70
C CYS A 269 21.99 7.95 18.05
N GLY A 270 22.16 8.99 18.85
CA GLY A 270 22.22 10.38 18.39
C GLY A 270 23.59 10.68 17.78
N GLU A 271 23.53 11.38 16.65
CA GLU A 271 24.50 12.33 16.08
C GLU A 271 26.01 12.07 16.25
N THR A 272 26.71 11.87 15.14
CA THR A 272 27.63 12.86 14.54
C THR A 272 28.40 12.25 13.35
N GLY A 273 28.64 13.08 12.32
CA GLY A 273 29.87 12.99 11.51
C GLY A 273 29.89 12.02 10.31
N ARG A 274 29.76 12.60 9.12
CA ARG A 274 30.57 12.37 7.91
C ARG A 274 31.16 10.97 7.67
N GLY A 275 30.66 10.32 6.60
CA GLY A 275 31.47 9.53 5.66
C GLY A 275 31.61 8.02 5.94
N CYS A 276 30.92 7.20 5.16
CA CYS A 276 31.42 5.88 4.72
C CYS A 276 30.51 5.28 3.64
N TRP A 277 30.67 5.75 2.40
CA TRP A 277 30.27 5.03 1.20
C TRP A 277 31.50 4.27 0.68
N LEU A 278 31.62 2.99 1.04
CA LEU A 278 32.39 1.89 0.40
C LEU A 278 32.84 0.93 1.49
N SER A 279 32.25 -0.27 1.59
CA SER A 279 32.95 -1.47 2.14
C SER A 279 32.11 -2.75 2.22
N ALA A 280 31.14 -2.99 1.32
CA ALA A 280 30.49 -4.31 1.23
C ALA A 280 31.13 -5.24 0.16
N GLN A 281 31.81 -4.69 -0.85
CA GLN A 281 32.42 -5.48 -1.93
C GLN A 281 33.89 -5.90 -1.70
N LEU A 282 34.60 -5.29 -0.74
CA LEU A 282 36.03 -5.59 -0.52
C LEU A 282 36.28 -6.71 0.50
N ARG A 283 35.29 -7.08 1.34
CA ARG A 283 35.45 -8.17 2.33
C ARG A 283 35.32 -9.58 1.75
N ARG A 284 34.69 -9.75 0.58
CA ARG A 284 34.57 -11.08 -0.06
C ARG A 284 35.83 -11.53 -0.79
N ARG A 285 36.83 -10.66 -0.98
CA ARG A 285 38.07 -10.97 -1.72
C ARG A 285 39.25 -11.40 -0.83
N MET A 286 39.18 -11.25 0.50
CA MET A 286 40.24 -11.70 1.42
C MET A 286 40.01 -13.11 2.02
N GLU A 287 38.76 -13.59 2.09
CA GLU A 287 38.45 -14.92 2.66
C GLU A 287 38.89 -16.08 1.74
N ALA A 288 39.06 -15.82 0.43
CA ALA A 288 39.40 -16.83 -0.58
C ALA A 288 40.90 -17.17 -0.67
N ARG A 289 41.77 -16.56 0.15
CA ARG A 289 43.23 -16.82 0.14
C ARG A 289 43.74 -17.71 1.27
N ARG A 290 42.86 -18.31 2.08
CA ARG A 290 43.25 -19.13 3.26
C ARG A 290 43.14 -20.65 3.10
N LYS A 291 42.89 -21.17 1.89
CA LYS A 291 42.83 -22.62 1.64
C LYS A 291 43.68 -23.02 0.44
N LEU A 292 45.00 -23.14 0.63
CA LEU A 292 45.90 -23.89 -0.23
C LEU A 292 46.92 -24.63 0.67
N PRO A 293 47.10 -25.96 0.53
CA PRO A 293 48.07 -26.72 1.33
C PRO A 293 49.51 -26.51 0.81
N PRO A 294 50.55 -26.63 1.67
CA PRO A 294 51.94 -26.47 1.26
C PRO A 294 52.50 -27.71 0.54
N HIS A 295 53.26 -27.48 -0.53
CA HIS A 295 54.08 -28.48 -1.22
C HIS A 295 55.38 -28.78 -0.44
N PRO A 296 55.93 -30.02 -0.50
CA PRO A 296 57.16 -30.38 0.19
C PRO A 296 58.43 -29.87 -0.52
N ALA A 297 59.40 -29.44 0.30
CA ALA A 297 60.68 -28.90 -0.13
C ALA A 297 61.64 -30.00 -0.64
N SER A 298 62.20 -29.83 -1.84
CA SER A 298 63.32 -30.59 -2.36
C SER A 298 64.65 -29.95 -1.92
N ARG A 299 65.47 -30.72 -1.19
CA ARG A 299 66.90 -30.43 -0.93
C ARG A 299 67.69 -30.48 -2.24
N SER A 300 68.52 -29.46 -2.48
CA SER A 300 69.63 -29.51 -3.42
C SER A 300 70.91 -29.88 -2.69
N HIS A 301 71.63 -30.88 -3.22
CA HIS A 301 73.07 -31.04 -3.06
C HIS A 301 73.78 -30.10 -4.04
#